data_AF-A0A2W5N1Q4-F1
#
_entry.id   AF-A0A2W5N1Q4-F1
#
_cell.length_a   1.000
_cell.length_b   1.000
_cell.length_c   1.000
_cell.angle_alpha   90.00
_cell.angle_beta   90.00
_cell.angle_gamma   90.00
#
_symmetry.space_group_name_H-M   'P 1'
#
loop_
_entity.id
_entity.type
_entity.pdbx_description
1 polymer ?
#
loop_
_entity_poly.entity_id
_entity_poly.type
_entity_poly.pdbx_seq_one_letter_code
_entity_poly.pdbx_strand_id
1 'polypeptide(L)'
;MERLTDKALASIKPLPVFETHGTVVKVLGLLVEITGFGKDVAIGSVVHLRPKPERDIPCEVIGFRENRALLMPFGTLEGVGL
;
A
#
# COMPACT_ATOMS: atom_id res chain seq x y z
N MET A 1 -14.29 32.76 -10.76
CA MET A 1 -14.75 31.37 -10.99
C MET A 1 -13.61 30.48 -11.49
N GLU A 2 -12.70 30.98 -12.34
CA GLU A 2 -11.53 30.24 -12.87
C GLU A 2 -10.64 29.57 -11.82
N ARG A 3 -10.34 30.26 -10.72
CA ARG A 3 -9.43 29.74 -9.68
C ARG A 3 -9.89 28.44 -9.01
N LEU A 4 -11.19 28.17 -8.97
CA LEU A 4 -11.73 26.91 -8.43
C LEU A 4 -11.55 25.78 -9.44
N THR A 5 -11.78 26.07 -10.72
CA THR A 5 -11.58 25.14 -11.84
C THR A 5 -10.12 24.72 -11.95
N ASP A 6 -9.19 25.66 -11.84
CA ASP A 6 -7.75 25.38 -11.90
C ASP A 6 -7.31 24.47 -10.75
N LYS A 7 -7.87 24.71 -9.56
CA LYS A 7 -7.58 23.88 -8.38
C LYS A 7 -8.12 22.46 -8.54
N ALA A 8 -9.31 22.30 -9.12
CA ALA A 8 -9.88 20.98 -9.40
C ALA A 8 -9.06 20.22 -10.45
N LEU A 9 -8.65 20.88 -11.54
CA LEU A 9 -7.79 20.29 -12.58
C LEU A 9 -6.43 19.88 -12.02
N ALA A 10 -5.82 20.70 -11.17
CA ALA A 10 -4.56 20.39 -10.52
C ALA A 10 -4.64 19.16 -9.60
N SER A 11 -5.78 18.92 -8.94
CA SER A 11 -5.99 17.74 -8.09
C SER A 11 -6.21 16.44 -8.88
N ILE A 12 -6.76 16.53 -10.09
CA ILE A 12 -7.01 15.35 -10.95
C ILE A 12 -5.73 14.90 -11.66
N LYS A 13 -4.91 15.86 -12.10
CA LYS A 13 -3.70 15.60 -12.90
C LYS A 13 -2.71 14.57 -12.31
N PRO A 14 -2.47 14.51 -10.98
CA PRO A 14 -1.59 13.52 -10.38
C PRO A 14 -2.28 12.19 -10.04
N LEU A 15 -3.59 12.04 -10.27
CA LEU A 15 -4.28 10.79 -9.96
C LEU A 15 -3.72 9.66 -10.84
N PRO A 16 -3.30 8.54 -10.24
CA PRO A 16 -2.82 7.41 -11.00
C PRO A 16 -3.96 6.81 -11.82
N VAL A 17 -3.64 6.43 -13.06
CA VAL A 17 -4.61 5.79 -13.99
C VAL A 17 -4.76 4.28 -13.76
N PHE A 18 -3.92 3.70 -12.91
CA PHE A 18 -3.97 2.30 -12.48
C PHE A 18 -3.56 2.19 -11.01
N GLU A 19 -4.01 1.12 -10.34
CA GLU A 19 -3.51 0.73 -9.02
C GLU A 19 -2.58 -0.47 -9.15
N THR A 20 -1.46 -0.45 -8.43
CA THR A 20 -0.54 -1.58 -8.33
C THR A 20 -0.93 -2.43 -7.11
N HIS A 21 -1.18 -3.72 -7.33
CA HIS A 21 -1.49 -4.66 -6.26
C HIS A 21 -0.35 -5.66 -6.07
N GLY A 22 -0.09 -5.99 -4.82
CA GLY A 22 0.83 -7.05 -4.43
C GLY A 22 0.11 -8.25 -3.82
N THR A 23 0.89 -9.27 -3.46
CA THR A 23 0.40 -10.48 -2.78
C THR A 23 1.16 -10.68 -1.48
N VAL A 24 0.44 -11.01 -0.41
CA VAL A 24 1.05 -11.42 0.86
C VAL A 24 1.66 -12.80 0.68
N VAL A 25 2.95 -12.93 0.97
CA VAL A 25 3.71 -14.18 0.79
C VAL A 25 4.23 -14.75 2.10
N LYS A 26 4.18 -13.96 3.19
CA LYS A 26 4.56 -14.40 4.53
C LYS A 26 3.93 -13.52 5.60
N VAL A 27 3.50 -14.13 6.69
CA VAL A 27 3.05 -13.43 7.91
C VAL A 27 3.80 -14.05 9.10
N LEU A 28 4.51 -13.22 9.88
CA LEU A 28 5.22 -13.62 11.09
C LEU A 28 4.94 -12.59 12.20
N GLY A 29 3.97 -12.89 13.07
CA GLY A 29 3.51 -11.93 14.06
C GLY A 29 2.99 -10.66 13.38
N LEU A 30 3.65 -9.51 13.65
CA LEU A 30 3.33 -8.23 13.00
C LEU A 30 4.15 -7.97 11.73
N LEU A 31 5.12 -8.82 11.39
CA LEU A 31 5.90 -8.67 10.16
C LEU A 31 5.19 -9.36 9.00
N VAL A 32 4.87 -8.60 7.95
CA VAL A 32 4.29 -9.13 6.72
C VAL A 32 5.26 -8.95 5.56
N GLU A 33 5.38 -9.95 4.69
CA GLU A 33 6.14 -9.82 3.44
C GLU A 33 5.18 -9.82 2.26
N ILE A 34 5.37 -8.89 1.33
CA ILE A 34 4.63 -8.83 0.07
C ILE A 34 5.54 -8.92 -1.15
N THR A 35 4.98 -9.37 -2.27
CA THR A 35 5.57 -9.33 -3.61
C THR A 35 4.64 -8.64 -4.60
N GLY A 36 5.08 -8.39 -5.84
CA GLY A 36 4.23 -7.88 -6.93
C GLY A 36 4.01 -6.36 -6.93
N PHE A 37 4.71 -5.60 -6.08
CA PHE A 37 4.52 -4.15 -5.90
C PHE A 37 5.29 -3.26 -6.90
N GLY A 38 5.94 -3.85 -7.91
CA GLY A 38 6.67 -3.10 -8.95
C GLY A 38 7.85 -2.27 -8.40
N LYS A 39 8.05 -1.07 -8.97
CA LYS A 39 9.10 -0.11 -8.54
C LYS A 39 8.56 1.06 -7.71
N ASP A 40 7.28 1.02 -7.36
CA ASP A 40 6.55 2.16 -6.81
C ASP A 40 6.61 2.24 -5.28
N VAL A 41 7.39 1.35 -4.65
CA VAL A 41 7.46 1.22 -3.20
C VAL A 41 8.90 1.43 -2.72
N ALA A 42 9.05 2.28 -1.72
CA ALA A 42 10.30 2.57 -1.03
C ALA A 42 10.13 2.38 0.49
N ILE A 43 11.22 2.43 1.24
CA ILE A 43 11.15 2.48 2.71
C ILE A 43 10.34 3.72 3.12
N GLY A 44 9.42 3.56 4.07
CA GLY A 44 8.50 4.60 4.51
C GLY A 44 7.26 4.78 3.64
N SER A 45 7.14 4.06 2.51
CA SER A 45 5.89 4.02 1.74
C SER A 45 4.78 3.41 2.57
N VAL A 46 3.59 4.03 2.53
CA VAL A 46 2.37 3.46 3.10
C VAL A 46 1.70 2.59 2.05
N VAL A 47 1.49 1.32 2.40
CA VAL A 47 0.74 0.36 1.60
C VAL A 47 -0.47 -0.12 2.40
N HIS A 48 -1.49 -0.60 1.70
CA HIS A 48 -2.72 -1.02 2.35
C HIS A 48 -2.96 -2.51 2.11
N LEU A 49 -3.05 -3.29 3.19
CA LEU A 49 -3.47 -4.69 3.13
C LEU A 49 -4.99 -4.75 3.19
N ARG A 50 -5.59 -5.43 2.20
CA ARG A 50 -7.04 -5.57 2.05
C ARG A 50 -7.45 -7.05 2.06
N PRO A 51 -7.52 -7.70 3.24
CA PRO A 51 -7.95 -9.11 3.32
C PRO A 51 -9.43 -9.31 2.93
N LYS A 52 -10.23 -8.24 3.00
CA LYS A 52 -11.63 -8.18 2.55
C LYS A 52 -11.91 -6.79 1.96
N PRO A 53 -12.92 -6.62 1.09
CA PRO A 53 -13.24 -5.34 0.45
C PRO A 53 -13.45 -4.18 1.42
N GLU A 54 -14.04 -4.45 2.59
CA GLU A 54 -14.39 -3.47 3.62
C GLU A 54 -13.27 -3.19 4.63
N ARG A 55 -12.14 -3.93 4.54
CA ARG A 55 -11.06 -3.85 5.53
C ARG A 55 -9.80 -3.33 4.89
N ASP A 56 -9.34 -2.19 5.39
CA ASP A 56 -8.15 -1.50 4.92
C ASP A 56 -7.16 -1.35 6.08
N ILE A 57 -6.02 -2.04 5.99
CA ILE A 57 -5.01 -2.06 7.05
C ILE A 57 -3.77 -1.32 6.54
N PRO A 58 -3.56 -0.05 6.94
CA PRO A 58 -2.38 0.68 6.54
C PRO A 58 -1.14 0.10 7.19
N CYS A 59 -0.11 -0.08 6.38
CA CYS A 59 1.18 -0.64 6.76
C CYS A 59 2.30 0.23 6.22
N GLU A 60 3.40 0.33 6.95
CA GLU A 60 4.62 0.98 6.50
C GLU A 60 5.60 -0.05 5.96
N VAL A 61 6.25 0.28 4.85
CA VAL A 61 7.35 -0.50 4.32
C VAL A 61 8.60 -0.19 5.14
N ILE A 62 9.03 -1.17 5.94
CA ILE A 62 10.16 -1.02 6.87
C ILE A 62 11.48 -1.58 6.32
N GLY A 63 11.46 -2.21 5.14
CA GLY A 63 12.65 -2.75 4.51
C GLY A 63 12.34 -3.70 3.37
N PHE A 64 13.39 -4.32 2.83
CA PHE A 64 13.28 -5.30 1.74
C PHE A 64 14.17 -6.50 2.02
N ARG A 65 13.71 -7.70 1.62
CA ARG A 65 14.51 -8.94 1.65
C ARG A 65 14.13 -9.82 0.47
N GLU A 66 15.10 -10.34 -0.27
CA GLU A 66 14.86 -11.30 -1.38
C GLU A 66 13.78 -10.81 -2.37
N ASN A 67 13.83 -9.54 -2.77
CA ASN A 67 12.86 -8.90 -3.67
C ASN A 67 11.42 -8.83 -3.11
N ARG A 68 11.26 -8.91 -1.79
CA ARG A 68 10.00 -8.71 -1.07
C ARG A 68 10.07 -7.44 -0.24
N ALA A 69 8.95 -6.75 -0.12
CA ALA A 69 8.81 -5.64 0.82
C ALA A 69 8.38 -6.18 2.18
N LEU A 70 9.03 -5.70 3.23
CA LEU A 70 8.72 -6.00 4.62
C LEU A 70 7.82 -4.89 5.16
N LEU A 71 6.70 -5.28 5.76
CA LEU A 71 5.68 -4.35 6.22
C LEU A 71 5.50 -4.42 7.74
N MET A 72 5.23 -3.26 8.35
CA MET A 72 4.75 -3.12 9.72
C MET A 72 3.34 -2.50 9.70
N PRO A 73 2.31 -3.16 10.23
CA PRO A 73 0.96 -2.61 10.27
C PRO A 73 0.82 -1.52 11.35
N PHE A 74 -0.03 -0.53 11.09
CA PHE A 74 -0.47 0.44 12.10
C PHE A 74 -1.69 -0.04 12.91
N GLY A 75 -2.02 -1.33 12.83
CA GLY A 75 -3.18 -1.93 13.48
C GLY A 75 -3.12 -3.45 13.53
N THR A 76 -4.26 -4.10 13.78
CA THR A 76 -4.33 -5.56 13.89
C THR A 76 -4.42 -6.22 12.51
N LEU A 77 -3.69 -7.33 12.35
CA LEU A 77 -3.67 -8.16 11.14
C LEU A 77 -4.78 -9.23 11.11
N GLU A 78 -5.87 -9.02 11.85
CA GLU A 78 -6.97 -9.99 11.88
C GLU A 78 -7.57 -10.15 10.47
N GLY A 79 -7.73 -11.41 10.06
CA GLY A 79 -8.19 -11.77 8.73
C GLY A 79 -7.11 -11.74 7.64
N VAL A 80 -5.87 -11.34 7.94
CA VAL A 80 -4.74 -11.41 7.00
C VAL A 80 -4.17 -12.83 7.00
N GLY A 81 -4.12 -13.45 5.83
CA GLY A 81 -3.58 -14.78 5.60
C GLY A 81 -2.78 -14.85 4.29
N LEU A 82 -2.37 -16.06 3.92
CA LEU A 82 -1.78 -16.39 2.61
C LEU A 82 -2.87 -16.66 1.57
#